data_AF-A0A075H8N8-F1
#
_entry.id   AF-A0A075H8N8-F1
#
_cell.length_a   1.000
_cell.length_b   1.000
_cell.length_c   1.000
_cell.angle_alpha   90.00
_cell.angle_beta   90.00
_cell.angle_gamma   90.00
#
_symmetry.space_group_name_H-M   'P 1'
#
loop_
_entity.id
_entity.type
_entity.pdbx_description
1 polymer ?
#
loop_
_entity_poly.entity_id
_entity_poly.type
_entity_poly.pdbx_seq_one_letter_code
_entity_poly.pdbx_strand_id
1 'polypeptide(L)'
;MIRRVQLIQSGVEVGDGPTLEEIISQEEEVKQAETVEEDSEGILETISDAVDDVVDEIKEAATEVAGELAIGSGTTAVDAAVEGTIEIAEEVVESVKEVAEAVKEEVSETISGDSDTDYESMTVAELKVLLKDAGKPVSGKKAELIERLKE
;
A
#
# COMPACT_ATOMS: atom_id res chain seq x y z
N MET A 1 69.55 7.80 24.60
CA MET A 1 68.71 7.42 23.44
C MET A 1 67.63 6.48 23.94
N ILE A 2 66.35 6.83 23.80
CA ILE A 2 65.23 5.96 24.20
C ILE A 2 64.67 5.35 22.92
N ARG A 3 64.58 4.01 22.87
CA ARG A 3 63.98 3.30 21.74
C ARG A 3 62.46 3.33 21.93
N ARG A 4 61.71 3.87 20.95
CA ARG A 4 60.25 3.72 20.91
C ARG A 4 59.93 2.27 20.57
N VAL A 5 59.29 1.56 21.48
CA VAL A 5 58.72 0.23 21.23
C VAL A 5 57.26 0.45 20.87
N GLN A 6 56.85 -0.02 19.69
CA GLN A 6 55.48 0.10 19.19
C GLN A 6 54.81 -1.28 19.25
N LEU A 7 53.54 -1.34 19.64
CA LEU A 7 52.77 -2.59 19.71
C LEU A 7 52.39 -3.03 18.30
N ILE A 8 52.79 -4.24 17.90
CA ILE A 8 52.40 -4.85 16.63
C ILE A 8 51.18 -5.73 16.92
N GLN A 9 49.99 -5.28 16.54
CA GLN A 9 48.72 -6.01 16.69
C GLN A 9 48.58 -7.10 15.61
N SER A 10 49.52 -8.06 15.58
CA SER A 10 49.39 -9.23 14.70
C SER A 10 48.32 -10.17 15.29
N GLY A 11 47.21 -10.37 14.58
CA GLY A 11 46.14 -11.29 14.99
C GLY A 11 44.70 -10.83 14.75
N VAL A 12 44.47 -9.72 14.05
CA VAL A 12 43.11 -9.33 13.64
C VAL A 12 42.79 -10.05 12.33
N GLU A 13 41.99 -11.10 12.43
CA GLU A 13 41.38 -11.78 11.28
C GLU A 13 40.20 -10.93 10.82
N VAL A 14 40.39 -10.14 9.77
CA VAL A 14 39.29 -9.46 9.08
C VAL A 14 38.59 -10.55 8.27
N GLY A 15 37.69 -11.27 8.91
CA GLY A 15 36.73 -12.11 8.19
C GLY A 15 35.87 -11.19 7.33
N ASP A 16 35.74 -11.52 6.05
CA ASP A 16 34.83 -10.84 5.12
C ASP A 16 33.40 -11.28 5.46
N GLY A 17 32.90 -10.76 6.57
CA GLY A 17 31.53 -10.94 7.05
C GLY A 17 30.73 -9.67 6.78
N PRO A 18 29.39 -9.78 6.74
CA PRO A 18 28.53 -8.64 6.51
C PRO A 18 28.84 -7.54 7.52
N THR A 19 28.82 -6.29 7.04
CA THR A 19 29.08 -5.15 7.91
C THR A 19 27.91 -4.94 8.87
N LEU A 20 28.14 -4.23 9.98
CA LEU A 20 27.05 -3.88 10.91
C LEU A 20 25.93 -3.09 10.22
N GLU A 21 26.27 -2.26 9.24
CA GLU A 21 25.31 -1.49 8.45
C GLU A 21 24.47 -2.40 7.56
N GLU A 22 25.08 -3.42 6.96
CA GLU A 22 24.40 -4.39 6.09
C GLU A 22 23.44 -5.29 6.88
N ILE A 23 23.80 -5.67 8.11
CA ILE A 23 22.90 -6.42 9.01
C ILE A 23 21.69 -5.57 9.41
N ILE A 24 21.91 -4.29 9.70
CA ILE A 24 20.82 -3.37 10.09
C ILE A 24 19.87 -3.15 8.91
N SER A 25 20.41 -2.95 7.70
CA SER A 25 19.60 -2.82 6.48
C SER A 25 18.72 -4.04 6.25
N GLN A 26 19.29 -5.25 6.38
CA GLN A 26 18.55 -6.49 6.20
C GLN A 26 17.43 -6.66 7.24
N GLU A 27 17.68 -6.32 8.50
CA GLU A 27 16.65 -6.43 9.56
C GLU A 27 15.53 -5.40 9.36
N GLU A 28 15.85 -4.19 8.91
CA GLU A 28 14.88 -3.14 8.64
C GLU A 28 14.03 -3.43 7.41
N GLU A 29 14.60 -3.98 6.34
CA GLU A 29 13.87 -4.43 5.15
C GLU A 29 12.91 -5.57 5.46
N VAL A 30 13.35 -6.58 6.23
CA VAL A 30 12.49 -7.69 6.66
C VAL A 30 11.34 -7.17 7.54
N LYS A 31 11.62 -6.21 8.42
CA LYS A 31 10.62 -5.60 9.29
C LYS A 31 9.63 -4.69 8.54
N GLN A 32 10.11 -3.92 7.56
CA GLN A 32 9.23 -3.11 6.71
C GLN A 32 8.33 -3.99 5.87
N ALA A 33 8.86 -5.07 5.28
CA ALA A 33 8.06 -6.04 4.54
C ALA A 33 6.97 -6.66 5.44
N GLU A 34 7.31 -7.05 6.68
CA GLU A 34 6.32 -7.58 7.64
C GLU A 34 5.22 -6.56 7.96
N THR A 35 5.55 -5.29 8.18
CA THR A 35 4.54 -4.24 8.46
C THR A 35 3.69 -3.85 7.26
N VAL A 36 4.25 -3.89 6.04
CA VAL A 36 3.51 -3.54 4.82
C VAL A 36 2.53 -4.65 4.43
N GLU A 37 2.91 -5.92 4.63
CA GLU A 37 1.99 -7.06 4.48
C GLU A 37 0.85 -6.95 5.51
N GLU A 38 1.14 -6.71 6.80
CA GLU A 38 0.11 -6.55 7.83
C GLU A 38 -0.82 -5.33 7.58
N ASP A 39 -0.27 -4.18 7.17
CA ASP A 39 -1.07 -2.98 6.88
C ASP A 39 -1.88 -3.15 5.58
N SER A 40 -1.33 -3.79 4.54
CA SER A 40 -2.05 -4.04 3.29
C SER A 40 -3.18 -5.04 3.49
N GLU A 41 -2.94 -6.16 4.20
CA GLU A 41 -3.98 -7.14 4.56
C GLU A 41 -5.08 -6.50 5.40
N GLY A 42 -4.72 -5.67 6.40
CA GLY A 42 -5.68 -4.95 7.23
C GLY A 42 -6.52 -3.93 6.45
N ILE A 43 -5.91 -3.16 5.55
CA ILE A 43 -6.65 -2.22 4.70
C ILE A 43 -7.61 -2.98 3.79
N LEU A 44 -7.19 -4.14 3.26
CA LEU A 44 -7.99 -4.91 2.33
C LEU A 44 -9.19 -5.60 3.01
N GLU A 45 -9.00 -6.09 4.24
CA GLU A 45 -10.08 -6.62 5.08
C GLU A 45 -11.08 -5.51 5.43
N THR A 46 -10.62 -4.31 5.82
CA THR A 46 -11.53 -3.19 6.11
C THR A 46 -12.31 -2.68 4.89
N ILE A 47 -11.72 -2.74 3.69
CA ILE A 47 -12.42 -2.40 2.44
C ILE A 47 -13.47 -3.46 2.12
N SER A 48 -13.15 -4.74 2.28
CA SER A 48 -14.11 -5.84 2.07
C SER A 48 -15.33 -5.71 3.00
N ASP A 49 -15.09 -5.48 4.30
CA ASP A 49 -16.15 -5.30 5.29
C ASP A 49 -17.03 -4.06 4.94
N ALA A 50 -16.41 -2.97 4.51
CA ALA A 50 -17.14 -1.77 4.12
C ALA A 50 -17.98 -1.95 2.83
N VAL A 51 -17.52 -2.79 1.88
CA VAL A 51 -18.30 -3.11 0.68
C VAL A 51 -19.49 -4.01 1.02
N ASP A 52 -19.30 -5.02 1.90
CA ASP A 52 -20.38 -5.90 2.33
C ASP A 52 -21.50 -5.13 3.07
N ASP A 53 -21.14 -4.19 3.96
CA ASP A 53 -22.11 -3.31 4.63
C ASP A 53 -22.94 -2.48 3.64
N VAL A 54 -22.31 -1.92 2.59
CA VAL A 54 -23.01 -1.14 1.56
C VAL A 54 -23.92 -2.02 0.71
N VAL A 55 -23.51 -3.24 0.39
CA VAL A 55 -24.32 -4.20 -0.36
C VAL A 55 -25.57 -4.59 0.41
N ASP A 56 -25.46 -4.80 1.72
CA ASP A 56 -26.61 -5.14 2.56
C ASP A 56 -27.57 -3.95 2.74
N GLU A 57 -27.05 -2.72 2.87
CA GLU A 57 -27.88 -1.50 2.88
C GLU A 57 -28.65 -1.31 1.56
N ILE A 58 -28.02 -1.57 0.41
CA ILE A 58 -28.68 -1.51 -0.92
C ILE A 58 -29.79 -2.55 -1.03
N LYS A 59 -29.57 -3.78 -0.54
CA LYS A 59 -30.60 -4.84 -0.54
C LYS A 59 -31.77 -4.47 0.36
N GLU A 60 -31.51 -3.96 1.57
CA GLU A 60 -32.58 -3.56 2.49
C GLU A 60 -33.43 -2.44 1.89
N ALA A 61 -32.80 -1.39 1.35
CA ALA A 61 -33.49 -0.29 0.68
C ALA A 61 -34.32 -0.76 -0.53
N ALA A 62 -33.80 -1.69 -1.33
CA ALA A 62 -34.54 -2.27 -2.46
C ALA A 62 -35.78 -3.06 -1.97
N THR A 63 -35.65 -3.84 -0.90
CA THR A 63 -36.76 -4.62 -0.34
C THR A 63 -37.83 -3.76 0.34
N GLU A 64 -37.44 -2.65 0.99
CA GLU A 64 -38.37 -1.72 1.63
C GLU A 64 -39.21 -0.97 0.57
N VAL A 65 -38.56 -0.49 -0.50
CA VAL A 65 -39.24 0.17 -1.63
C VAL A 65 -40.19 -0.80 -2.36
N ALA A 66 -39.82 -2.07 -2.49
CA ALA A 66 -40.70 -3.11 -3.04
C ALA A 66 -41.86 -3.44 -2.08
N GLY A 67 -41.60 -3.50 -0.77
CA GLY A 67 -42.59 -3.82 0.26
C GLY A 67 -43.66 -2.75 0.43
N GLU A 68 -43.29 -1.46 0.39
CA GLU A 68 -44.25 -0.35 0.51
C GLU A 68 -45.17 -0.24 -0.72
N LEU A 69 -44.69 -0.61 -1.90
CA LEU A 69 -45.49 -0.61 -3.13
C LEU A 69 -46.50 -1.78 -3.19
N ALA A 70 -46.16 -2.94 -2.62
CA ALA A 70 -46.97 -4.16 -2.67
C ALA A 70 -48.23 -4.12 -1.78
N ILE A 71 -48.25 -3.31 -0.72
CA ILE A 71 -49.37 -3.32 0.26
C ILE A 71 -50.57 -2.47 -0.23
N GLY A 72 -50.40 -1.65 -1.28
CA GLY A 72 -51.38 -0.62 -1.67
C GLY A 72 -52.18 -0.81 -2.97
N SER A 73 -51.78 -1.67 -3.92
CA SER A 73 -52.41 -1.70 -5.25
C SER A 73 -52.62 -3.11 -5.80
N GLY A 74 -53.87 -3.59 -5.78
CA GLY A 74 -54.28 -4.87 -6.37
C GLY A 74 -54.33 -4.88 -7.91
N THR A 75 -53.26 -4.46 -8.58
CA THR A 75 -53.14 -4.47 -10.05
C THR A 75 -51.90 -5.27 -10.48
N THR A 76 -52.12 -6.35 -11.24
CA THR A 76 -51.10 -7.32 -11.71
C THR A 76 -50.04 -6.73 -12.66
N ALA A 77 -50.10 -5.44 -12.98
CA ALA A 77 -49.13 -4.76 -13.84
C ALA A 77 -47.92 -4.22 -13.06
N VAL A 78 -48.02 -4.09 -11.73
CA VAL A 78 -46.94 -3.58 -10.87
C VAL A 78 -45.94 -4.69 -10.53
N ASP A 79 -46.37 -5.95 -10.51
CA ASP A 79 -45.54 -7.12 -10.17
C ASP A 79 -44.34 -7.28 -11.12
N ALA A 80 -44.57 -7.15 -12.43
CA ALA A 80 -43.50 -7.20 -13.44
C ALA A 80 -42.52 -6.02 -13.36
N ALA A 81 -42.97 -4.86 -12.87
CA ALA A 81 -42.08 -3.71 -12.66
C ALA A 81 -41.20 -3.89 -11.41
N VAL A 82 -41.73 -4.54 -10.37
CA VAL A 82 -40.99 -4.88 -9.15
C VAL A 82 -39.91 -5.94 -9.43
N GLU A 83 -40.23 -6.99 -10.18
CA GLU A 83 -39.23 -7.99 -10.60
C GLU A 83 -38.09 -7.36 -11.40
N GLY A 84 -38.40 -6.48 -12.35
CA GLY A 84 -37.38 -5.76 -13.11
C GLY A 84 -36.49 -4.84 -12.26
N THR A 85 -37.03 -4.23 -11.19
CA THR A 85 -36.20 -3.43 -10.27
C THR A 85 -35.30 -4.27 -9.37
N ILE A 86 -35.70 -5.50 -9.05
CA ILE A 86 -34.89 -6.43 -8.26
C ILE A 86 -33.74 -6.97 -9.10
N GLU A 87 -33.98 -7.34 -10.36
CA GLU A 87 -32.91 -7.76 -11.29
C GLU A 87 -31.84 -6.68 -11.48
N ILE A 88 -32.25 -5.40 -11.58
CA ILE A 88 -31.31 -4.28 -11.70
C ILE A 88 -30.50 -4.10 -10.41
N ALA A 89 -31.10 -4.31 -9.23
CA ALA A 89 -30.38 -4.24 -7.96
C ALA A 89 -29.33 -5.35 -7.84
N GLU A 90 -29.64 -6.58 -8.27
CA GLU A 90 -28.68 -7.69 -8.31
C GLU A 90 -27.54 -7.43 -9.30
N GLU A 91 -27.83 -6.89 -10.49
CA GLU A 91 -26.82 -6.50 -11.49
C GLU A 91 -25.85 -5.43 -10.95
N VAL A 92 -26.37 -4.43 -10.22
CA VAL A 92 -25.55 -3.36 -9.61
C VAL A 92 -24.66 -3.91 -8.51
N VAL A 93 -25.16 -4.84 -7.67
CA VAL A 93 -24.37 -5.48 -6.61
C VAL A 93 -23.24 -6.33 -7.20
N GLU A 94 -23.50 -7.11 -8.25
CA GLU A 94 -22.46 -7.92 -8.93
C GLU A 94 -21.38 -7.02 -9.56
N SER A 95 -21.78 -5.91 -10.17
CA SER A 95 -20.87 -4.94 -10.78
C SER A 95 -19.97 -4.25 -9.74
N VAL A 96 -20.53 -3.89 -8.57
CA VAL A 96 -19.75 -3.29 -7.47
C VAL A 96 -18.72 -4.27 -6.93
N LYS A 97 -19.08 -5.55 -6.83
CA LYS A 97 -18.18 -6.61 -6.38
C LYS A 97 -17.02 -6.85 -7.36
N GLU A 98 -17.30 -6.89 -8.67
CA GLU A 98 -16.27 -7.05 -9.70
C GLU A 98 -15.29 -5.87 -9.71
N VAL A 99 -15.78 -4.65 -9.55
CA VAL A 99 -14.94 -3.45 -9.44
C VAL A 99 -14.07 -3.51 -8.18
N ALA A 100 -14.58 -4.00 -7.05
CA ALA A 100 -13.80 -4.16 -5.83
C ALA A 100 -12.68 -5.20 -5.97
N GLU A 101 -12.94 -6.31 -6.68
CA GLU A 101 -11.95 -7.36 -6.93
C GLU A 101 -10.85 -6.90 -7.90
N ALA A 102 -11.19 -6.12 -8.93
CA ALA A 102 -10.22 -5.51 -9.84
C ALA A 102 -9.34 -4.46 -9.14
N VAL A 103 -9.91 -3.66 -8.22
CA VAL A 103 -9.15 -2.69 -7.41
C VAL A 103 -8.20 -3.40 -6.43
N LYS A 104 -8.61 -4.55 -5.89
CA LYS A 104 -7.75 -5.40 -5.04
C LYS A 104 -6.51 -5.90 -5.80
N GLU A 105 -6.66 -6.29 -7.06
CA GLU A 105 -5.53 -6.76 -7.89
C GLU A 105 -4.59 -5.61 -8.30
N GLU A 106 -5.12 -4.48 -8.78
CA GLU A 106 -4.32 -3.34 -9.26
C GLU A 106 -3.52 -2.64 -8.12
N VAL A 107 -4.05 -2.65 -6.89
CA VAL A 107 -3.37 -2.05 -5.73
C VAL A 107 -2.20 -2.93 -5.25
N SER A 108 -2.23 -4.23 -5.48
CA SER A 108 -1.12 -5.14 -5.15
C SER A 108 0.08 -4.95 -6.08
N GLU A 109 -0.17 -4.73 -7.38
CA GLU A 109 0.92 -4.54 -8.37
C GLU A 109 1.60 -3.17 -8.28
N THR A 110 0.93 -2.13 -7.79
CA THR A 110 1.51 -0.76 -7.73
C THR A 110 2.49 -0.54 -6.56
N ILE A 111 2.53 -1.44 -5.58
CA ILE A 111 3.42 -1.32 -4.41
C ILE A 111 4.82 -1.89 -4.71
N SER A 112 4.96 -2.72 -5.75
CA SER A 112 6.19 -3.43 -6.08
C SER A 112 6.89 -2.86 -7.33
N GLY A 113 7.32 -1.60 -7.23
CA GLY A 113 8.37 -1.07 -8.08
C GLY A 113 7.92 -0.15 -9.21
N ASP A 114 8.21 1.13 -9.07
CA ASP A 114 9.11 1.78 -10.02
C ASP A 114 9.77 3.00 -9.35
N SER A 115 11.09 3.08 -9.53
CA SER A 115 12.03 4.15 -9.25
C SER A 115 11.72 5.50 -9.94
N ASP A 116 10.46 5.80 -10.23
CA ASP A 116 9.99 7.01 -10.93
C ASP A 116 9.58 8.15 -9.98
N THR A 117 10.16 8.21 -8.78
CA THR A 117 10.04 9.42 -7.95
C THR A 117 10.78 10.58 -8.62
N ASP A 118 10.02 11.58 -9.09
CA ASP A 118 10.50 12.81 -9.73
C ASP A 118 11.25 13.74 -8.74
N TYR A 119 12.46 13.35 -8.35
CA TYR A 119 13.34 14.10 -7.45
C TYR A 119 13.74 15.49 -7.99
N GLU A 120 13.60 15.75 -9.29
CA GLU A 120 13.88 17.05 -9.89
C GLU A 120 12.90 18.14 -9.42
N SER A 121 11.67 17.77 -9.08
CA SER A 121 10.64 18.67 -8.57
C SER A 121 10.81 19.00 -7.08
N MET A 122 11.50 18.13 -6.32
CA MET A 122 11.69 18.30 -4.88
C MET A 122 12.70 19.39 -4.53
N THR A 123 12.55 19.96 -3.34
CA THR A 123 13.48 20.94 -2.78
C THR A 123 14.74 20.26 -2.25
N VAL A 124 15.82 21.03 -2.12
CA VAL A 124 17.09 20.53 -1.55
C VAL A 124 16.90 20.03 -0.11
N ALA A 125 15.93 20.54 0.63
CA ALA A 125 15.64 20.09 1.99
C ALA A 125 15.03 18.68 2.00
N GLU A 126 14.02 18.44 1.17
CA GLU A 126 13.36 17.14 1.02
C GLU A 126 14.35 16.07 0.53
N LEU A 127 15.15 16.40 -0.48
CA LEU A 127 16.20 15.49 -0.98
C LEU A 127 17.23 15.13 0.10
N LYS A 128 17.55 16.05 1.01
CA LYS A 128 18.47 15.77 2.13
C LYS A 128 17.83 14.91 3.22
N VAL A 129 16.52 15.04 3.43
CA VAL A 129 15.79 14.18 4.37
C VAL A 129 15.82 12.75 3.83
N LEU A 130 15.45 12.54 2.57
CA LEU A 130 15.50 11.23 1.92
C LEU A 130 16.90 10.61 1.95
N LEU A 131 17.94 11.40 1.66
CA LEU A 131 19.32 10.91 1.76
C LEU A 131 19.73 10.56 3.20
N LYS A 132 19.28 11.32 4.18
CA LYS A 132 19.57 11.05 5.60
C LYS A 132 18.86 9.80 6.08
N ASP A 133 17.61 9.61 5.69
CA ASP A 133 16.80 8.44 6.00
C ASP A 133 17.40 7.20 5.33
N ALA A 134 17.93 7.34 4.10
CA ALA A 134 18.71 6.32 3.40
C ALA A 134 20.17 6.16 3.88
N GLY A 135 20.60 6.88 4.93
CA GLY A 135 21.98 6.82 5.45
C GLY A 135 23.08 7.34 4.51
N LYS A 136 22.70 7.97 3.39
CA LYS A 136 23.58 8.49 2.34
C LYS A 136 24.07 9.92 2.66
N PRO A 137 25.26 10.34 2.17
CA PRO A 137 25.80 11.67 2.45
C PRO A 137 24.95 12.80 1.84
N VAL A 138 24.56 13.77 2.69
CA VAL A 138 23.68 14.92 2.36
C VAL A 138 24.43 16.17 1.84
N SER A 139 25.70 16.03 1.47
CA SER A 139 26.55 17.11 0.98
C SER A 139 26.62 17.11 -0.54
N GLY A 140 26.43 18.27 -1.18
CA GLY A 140 26.56 18.41 -2.62
C GLY A 140 25.58 19.42 -3.22
N LYS A 141 25.60 19.53 -4.55
CA LYS A 141 24.60 20.28 -5.32
C LYS A 141 23.31 19.47 -5.48
N LYS A 142 22.19 20.12 -5.80
CA LYS A 142 20.88 19.46 -5.99
C LYS A 142 20.96 18.25 -6.94
N ALA A 143 21.66 18.38 -8.07
CA ALA A 143 21.85 17.28 -9.02
C ALA A 143 22.58 16.08 -8.41
N GLU A 144 23.63 16.30 -7.61
CA GLU A 144 24.39 15.23 -6.95
C GLU A 144 23.57 14.54 -5.84
N LEU A 145 22.63 15.26 -5.21
CA LEU A 145 21.68 14.67 -4.26
C LEU A 145 20.66 13.79 -4.99
N ILE A 146 20.18 14.24 -6.15
CA ILE A 146 19.23 13.50 -6.99
C ILE A 146 19.87 12.24 -7.56
N GLU A 147 21.08 12.34 -8.12
CA GLU A 147 21.81 11.21 -8.69
C GLU A 147 22.03 10.11 -7.64
N ARG A 148 22.38 10.50 -6.42
CA ARG A 148 22.56 9.57 -5.30
C ARG A 148 21.26 8.93 -4.80
N LEU A 149 20.12 9.55 -5.02
CA LEU A 149 18.80 8.95 -4.74
C LEU A 149 18.32 8.04 -5.88
N LYS A 150 18.90 8.16 -7.08
CA LYS A 150 18.62 7.31 -8.24
C LYS A 150 19.56 6.11 -8.37
N GLU A 151 20.72 6.16 -7.72
CA GLU A 151 21.69 5.04 -7.56
C GLU A 151 21.28 4.09 -6.43
#